data_AF-A0A0X1KJ42-F1
#
_entry.id   AF-A0A0X1KJ42-F1
#
_cell.length_a   1.000
_cell.length_b   1.000
_cell.length_c   1.000
_cell.angle_alpha   90.00
_cell.angle_beta   90.00
_cell.angle_gamma   90.00
#
_symmetry.space_group_name_H-M   'P 1'
#
loop_
_entity.id
_entity.type
_entity.pdbx_description
1 polymer ?
#
loop_
_entity_poly.entity_id
_entity_poly.type
_entity_poly.pdbx_seq_one_letter_code
_entity_poly.pdbx_strand_id
1 'polypeptide(L)' 'MKPSEIREMTIEEIDEKIKQLRLELAKEKGMLTMGTSTENPMVIRNIRRDIARLLTIKREKLREKR' A
#
# COMPACT_ATOMS: atom_id res chain seq x y z
N MET A 1 -8.07 2.45 0.17
CA MET A 1 -8.39 1.32 1.06
C MET A 1 -9.11 1.76 2.33
N LYS A 2 -10.14 1.04 2.80
CA LYS A 2 -10.80 1.37 4.09
C LYS A 2 -10.04 0.71 5.26
N PRO A 3 -9.91 1.37 6.42
CA PRO A 3 -9.22 0.80 7.58
C PRO A 3 -9.85 -0.48 8.13
N SER A 4 -11.17 -0.63 8.01
CA SER A 4 -11.89 -1.80 8.51
C SER A 4 -11.47 -3.08 7.80
N GLU A 5 -11.39 -3.05 6.47
CA GLU A 5 -10.97 -4.19 5.63
C GLU A 5 -9.55 -4.64 5.98
N ILE A 6 -8.65 -3.68 6.26
CA ILE A 6 -7.25 -3.98 6.61
C ILE A 6 -7.15 -4.65 7.99
N ARG A 7 -8.06 -4.33 8.92
CA ARG A 7 -8.07 -4.97 10.25
C ARG A 7 -8.59 -6.40 10.21
N GLU A 8 -9.40 -6.76 9.23
CA GLU A 8 -9.89 -8.14 9.05
C GLU A 8 -8.79 -9.05 8.47
N MET A 9 -7.86 -8.50 7.67
CA MET A 9 -6.72 -9.24 7.10
C MET A 9 -5.74 -9.74 8.17
N THR A 10 -5.19 -10.92 7.99
CA THR A 10 -4.08 -11.48 8.78
C THR A 10 -2.76 -10.71 8.53
N ILE A 11 -1.78 -10.91 9.41
CA ILE A 11 -0.46 -10.25 9.28
C ILE A 11 0.25 -10.66 7.98
N GLU A 12 0.09 -11.93 7.58
CA GLU A 12 0.68 -12.48 6.35
C GLU A 12 0.03 -11.86 5.11
N GLU A 13 -1.30 -11.77 5.06
CA GLU A 13 -2.05 -11.12 3.98
C GLU A 13 -1.67 -9.63 3.87
N ILE A 14 -1.49 -8.94 5.00
CA ILE A 14 -1.03 -7.55 5.01
C ILE A 14 0.37 -7.43 4.37
N ASP A 15 1.29 -8.36 4.67
CA ASP A 15 2.63 -8.36 4.09
C ASP A 15 2.62 -8.64 2.58
N GLU A 16 1.80 -9.58 2.12
CA GLU A 16 1.61 -9.80 0.68
C GLU A 16 1.02 -8.58 -0.01
N LYS A 17 0.00 -7.94 0.60
CA LYS A 17 -0.61 -6.73 0.05
C LYS A 17 0.39 -5.58 -0.05
N ILE A 18 1.26 -5.41 0.95
CA ILE A 18 2.34 -4.41 0.93
C ILE A 18 3.30 -4.68 -0.23
N LYS A 19 3.69 -5.95 -0.47
CA LYS A 19 4.56 -6.31 -1.61
C LYS A 19 3.90 -5.99 -2.94
N GLN A 20 2.62 -6.34 -3.12
CA GLN A 20 1.87 -6.03 -4.33
C GLN A 20 1.80 -4.51 -4.59
N LEU A 21 1.42 -3.72 -3.59
CA LEU A 21 1.32 -2.25 -3.73
C LEU A 21 2.67 -1.58 -4.00
N ARG A 22 3.77 -2.12 -3.46
CA ARG A 22 5.12 -1.63 -3.78
C ARG A 22 5.52 -1.91 -5.22
N LEU A 23 5.16 -3.07 -5.76
CA LEU A 23 5.40 -3.41 -7.16
C LEU A 23 4.60 -2.49 -8.08
N GLU A 24 3.34 -2.23 -7.75
CA GLU A 24 2.47 -1.30 -8.48
C GLU A 24 3.03 0.12 -8.45
N LEU A 25 3.48 0.60 -7.28
CA LEU A 25 4.16 1.89 -7.15
C LEU A 25 5.41 1.98 -8.04
N ALA A 26 6.18 0.90 -8.16
CA ALA A 26 7.38 0.87 -8.99
C ALA A 26 7.05 0.95 -10.48
N LYS A 27 5.99 0.25 -10.93
CA LYS A 27 5.49 0.35 -12.31
C LYS A 27 5.01 1.76 -12.64
N GLU A 28 4.19 2.35 -11.77
CA GLU A 28 3.69 3.73 -11.92
C GLU A 28 4.83 4.76 -11.97
N LYS A 29 5.84 4.60 -11.10
CA LYS A 29 7.03 5.44 -11.15
C LYS A 29 7.83 5.27 -12.44
N GLY A 30 7.95 4.04 -12.94
CA GLY A 30 8.60 3.73 -14.21
C GLY A 30 7.91 4.42 -15.38
N MET A 31 6.58 4.36 -15.43
CA MET A 31 5.77 5.06 -16.43
C MET A 31 5.94 6.58 -16.34
N LEU A 32 5.94 7.14 -15.12
CA LEU A 32 6.19 8.57 -14.91
C LEU A 32 7.58 8.98 -15.43
N THR A 33 8.62 8.18 -15.20
CA THR A 33 9.97 8.47 -15.69
C THR A 33 10.12 8.36 -17.19
N MET A 34 9.29 7.53 -17.85
CA MET A 34 9.28 7.38 -19.31
C MET A 34 8.64 8.58 -20.03
N GLY A 35 8.11 9.57 -19.30
CA GLY A 35 7.55 10.79 -19.88
C GLY A 35 6.15 10.63 -20.46
N THR A 36 5.58 9.42 -20.39
CA THR A 36 4.16 9.19 -20.64
C THR A 36 3.39 9.95 -19.58
N SER A 37 2.57 10.93 -19.98
CA SER A 37 1.72 11.69 -19.07
C SER A 37 0.94 10.70 -18.20
N THR A 38 1.29 10.62 -16.91
CA THR A 38 0.55 9.77 -15.99
C THR A 38 -0.89 10.22 -16.01
N GLU A 39 -1.80 9.34 -16.43
CA GLU A 39 -3.22 9.69 -16.58
C GLU A 39 -3.81 10.20 -15.26
N ASN A 40 -3.25 9.80 -14.10
CA ASN A 40 -3.64 10.32 -12.79
C ASN A 40 -2.50 10.30 -11.74
N PRO A 41 -1.86 11.45 -11.43
CA PRO A 41 -0.87 11.53 -10.33
C PRO A 41 -1.45 11.20 -8.95
N MET A 42 -2.79 11.16 -8.82
CA MET A 42 -3.49 10.68 -7.64
C MET A 42 -3.22 9.20 -7.32
N VAL A 43 -2.93 8.36 -8.32
CA VAL A 43 -2.70 6.91 -8.12
C VAL A 43 -1.50 6.68 -7.20
N ILE A 44 -0.36 7.31 -7.49
CA ILE A 44 0.86 7.22 -6.66
C ILE A 44 0.57 7.70 -5.23
N ARG A 45 -0.18 8.79 -5.08
CA ARG A 45 -0.55 9.33 -3.76
C ARG A 45 -1.44 8.35 -2.98
N ASN A 46 -2.38 7.69 -3.65
CA ASN A 46 -3.29 6.71 -3.04
C ASN A 46 -2.53 5.45 -2.62
N ILE A 47 -1.68 4.90 -3.49
CA ILE A 47 -0.85 3.72 -3.19
C ILE A 47 0.05 3.99 -1.98
N ARG A 48 0.71 5.17 -1.92
CA ARG A 48 1.54 5.55 -0.76
C ARG A 48 0.73 5.59 0.54
N ARG A 49 -0.48 6.15 0.50
CA ARG A 49 -1.38 6.20 1.67
C ARG A 49 -1.85 4.82 2.09
N ASP A 50 -2.15 3.95 1.14
CA ASP A 50 -2.61 2.60 1.42
C ASP A 50 -1.49 1.73 2.02
N ILE A 51 -0.25 1.84 1.52
CA ILE A 51 0.93 1.22 2.15
C ILE A 51 1.11 1.72 3.59
N ALA A 52 0.98 3.04 3.83
CA ALA A 52 1.11 3.60 5.18
C ALA A 52 0.05 3.04 6.14
N ARG A 53 -1.22 2.94 5.70
CA ARG A 53 -2.30 2.36 6.51
C ARG A 53 -2.04 0.89 6.86
N LEU A 54 -1.59 0.10 5.88
CA LEU A 54 -1.24 -1.32 6.09
C LEU A 54 -0.13 -1.48 7.12
N LEU A 55 0.94 -0.67 7.03
CA LEU A 55 2.04 -0.71 7.98
C LEU A 55 1.61 -0.30 9.40
N THR A 56 0.75 0.72 9.52
CA THR A 56 0.22 1.15 10.82
C THR A 56 -0.59 0.04 11.48
N ILE A 57 -1.57 -0.54 10.77
CA ILE A 57 -2.43 -1.60 11.32
C ILE A 57 -1.62 -2.87 11.64
N LYS A 58 -0.65 -3.23 10.79
CA LYS A 58 0.29 -4.31 11.09
C LYS A 58 0.99 -4.08 12.43
N ARG A 59 1.48 -2.86 12.67
CA ARG A 59 2.17 -2.50 13.92
C ARG A 59 1.24 -2.49 15.12
N GLU A 60 -0.01 -2.04 14.95
CA GLU A 60 -1.05 -2.12 15.99
C GLU A 60 -1.32 -3.58 16.38
N LYS A 61 -1.55 -4.47 15.40
CA LYS A 61 -1.75 -5.91 15.64
C LYS A 61 -0.57 -6.59 16.33
N LEU A 62 0.66 -6.23 15.93
CA LEU A 62 1.88 -6.76 16.58
C LEU A 62 2.05 -6.26 18.01
N ARG A 63 1.55 -5.05 18.32
CA ARG A 63 1.57 -4.49 19.68
C ARG A 63 0.49 -5.12 20.57
N GLU A 64 -0.71 -5.36 20.07
CA GLU A 64 -1.78 -6.04 20.84
C GLU A 64 -1.44 -7.49 21.19
N LYS A 65 -0.63 -8.16 20.35
CA LYS A 65 -0.19 -9.54 20.62
C LYS A 65 0.90 -9.66 21.69
N ARG A 66 1.41 -8.54 22.22
CA ARG A 66 2.58 -8.48 23.10
C ARG A 66 2.18 -8.08 24.51
#